data_AF-A0A2D3RG79-F1
#
_entry.id   AF-A0A2D3RG79-F1
#
_cell.length_a   1.000
_cell.length_b   1.000
_cell.length_c   1.000
_cell.angle_alpha   90.00
_cell.angle_beta   90.00
_cell.angle_gamma   90.00
#
_symmetry.space_group_name_H-M   'P 1'
#
loop_
_entity.id
_entity.type
_entity.pdbx_description
1 polymer ?
#
loop_
_entity_poly.entity_id
_entity_poly.type
_entity_poly.pdbx_seq_one_letter_code
_entity_poly.pdbx_strand_id
1 'polypeptide(L)'
;MSLEAEADYAALAAIELQANQQRNIYFSNSQIFGDPAWQLMLEAYIATTENRCVDLSDLESELCRPASVVARLAAILEAEGYLERCRSHKVQHIGAVKLTSNAIAWCEQCLEFKHGKRHGELD
;
A
#
# COMPACT_ATOMS: atom_id res chain seq x y z
N MET A 1 13.92 38.93 -25.17
CA MET A 1 14.45 37.86 -24.31
C MET A 1 13.67 37.91 -23.01
N SER A 2 12.51 37.24 -22.95
CA SER A 2 11.61 37.28 -21.79
C SER A 2 11.83 36.03 -20.94
N LEU A 3 12.38 36.25 -19.75
CA LEU A 3 12.56 35.27 -18.67
C LEU A 3 11.22 35.03 -17.95
N GLU A 4 10.17 34.64 -18.66
CA GLU A 4 8.81 34.53 -18.09
C GLU A 4 8.13 33.18 -18.36
N ALA A 5 8.84 32.18 -18.87
CA ALA A 5 8.26 30.86 -19.12
C ALA A 5 9.16 29.70 -18.65
N GLU A 6 9.97 29.94 -17.62
CA GLU A 6 10.48 28.83 -16.82
C GLU A 6 9.34 28.46 -15.88
N ALA A 7 8.53 27.47 -16.27
CA ALA A 7 7.59 26.84 -15.35
C ALA A 7 8.37 26.58 -14.06
N ASP A 8 7.93 27.17 -12.94
CA ASP A 8 8.59 27.00 -11.66
C ASP A 8 8.42 25.53 -11.24
N TYR A 9 9.33 24.69 -11.75
CA TYR A 9 9.32 23.26 -11.54
C TYR A 9 9.47 22.94 -10.05
N ALA A 10 10.04 23.87 -9.26
CA ALA A 10 10.08 23.74 -7.81
C ALA A 10 8.68 23.93 -7.19
N ALA A 11 7.90 24.89 -7.66
CA ALA A 11 6.49 25.04 -7.24
C ALA A 11 5.64 23.83 -7.65
N LEU A 12 5.82 23.30 -8.86
CA LEU A 12 5.13 22.07 -9.30
C LEU A 12 5.55 20.86 -8.45
N ALA A 13 6.84 20.70 -8.17
CA ALA A 13 7.34 19.64 -7.31
C ALA A 13 6.82 19.78 -5.86
N ALA A 14 6.68 21.00 -5.35
CA ALA A 14 6.13 21.26 -4.02
C ALA A 14 4.63 20.88 -3.94
N ILE A 15 3.85 21.19 -4.98
CA ILE A 15 2.44 20.77 -5.08
C ILE A 15 2.33 19.24 -5.10
N GLU A 16 3.14 18.56 -5.92
CA GLU A 16 3.18 17.11 -5.98
C GLU A 16 3.63 16.47 -4.66
N LEU A 17 4.63 17.06 -3.99
CA LEU A 17 5.10 16.61 -2.69
C LEU A 17 4.03 16.80 -1.61
N GLN A 18 3.31 17.91 -1.62
CA GLN A 18 2.20 18.17 -0.71
C GLN A 18 1.04 17.20 -0.94
N ALA A 19 0.71 16.89 -2.20
CA ALA A 19 -0.28 15.87 -2.53
C ALA A 19 0.14 14.47 -2.06
N ASN A 20 1.43 14.13 -2.19
CA ASN A 20 2.02 12.89 -1.63
C ASN A 20 1.96 12.86 -0.10
N GLN A 21 2.27 13.97 0.57
CA GLN A 21 2.20 14.09 2.02
C GLN A 21 0.76 14.02 2.53
N GLN A 22 -0.20 14.58 1.79
CA GLN A 22 -1.62 14.46 2.10
C GLN A 22 -2.13 13.02 1.97
N ARG A 23 -1.62 12.25 1.01
CA ARG A 23 -1.84 10.79 0.96
C ARG A 23 -1.25 10.06 2.17
N ASN A 24 -0.16 10.56 2.76
CA ASN A 24 0.43 10.02 3.99
C ASN A 24 -0.31 10.42 5.28
N ILE A 25 -1.28 11.36 5.25
CA ILE A 25 -2.04 11.79 6.44
C ILE A 25 -2.85 10.63 7.05
N TYR A 26 -3.20 9.61 6.27
CA TYR A 26 -3.94 8.44 6.75
C TYR A 26 -3.13 7.51 7.67
N PHE A 27 -1.79 7.65 7.71
CA PHE A 27 -0.90 6.70 8.39
C PHE A 27 0.12 7.42 9.29
N SER A 28 -0.31 8.44 10.01
CA SER A 28 0.51 9.29 10.87
C SER A 28 1.37 8.55 11.92
N ASN A 29 1.13 7.26 12.20
CA ASN A 29 1.94 6.43 13.09
C ASN A 29 2.78 5.34 12.39
N SER A 30 2.74 5.24 11.07
CA SER A 30 3.51 4.27 10.29
C SER A 30 3.93 4.91 8.97
N GLN A 31 5.19 5.31 8.88
CA GLN A 31 5.81 5.87 7.66
C GLN A 31 5.82 4.88 6.47
N ILE A 32 5.27 3.68 6.65
CA ILE A 32 5.38 2.55 5.73
C ILE A 32 4.15 2.45 4.82
N PHE A 33 3.02 3.02 5.20
CA PHE A 33 1.75 2.83 4.50
C PHE A 33 1.38 3.93 3.50
N GLY A 34 2.36 4.61 2.87
CA GLY A 34 2.05 5.38 1.65
C GLY A 34 1.50 4.49 0.52
N ASP A 35 0.80 5.05 -0.46
CA ASP A 35 0.47 4.31 -1.70
C ASP A 35 1.79 3.93 -2.41
N PRO A 36 2.11 2.64 -2.61
CA PRO A 36 1.21 1.50 -2.84
C PRO A 36 1.24 0.39 -1.77
N ALA A 37 1.83 0.62 -0.59
CA ALA A 37 1.88 -0.38 0.49
C ALA A 37 0.49 -0.72 1.04
N TRP A 38 -0.39 0.28 1.16
CA TRP A 38 -1.78 0.04 1.57
C TRP A 38 -2.56 -0.82 0.56
N GLN A 39 -2.36 -0.61 -0.74
CA GLN A 39 -2.96 -1.45 -1.77
C GLN A 39 -2.48 -2.90 -1.66
N LEU A 40 -1.18 -3.12 -1.42
CA LEU A 40 -0.63 -4.45 -1.14
C LEU A 40 -1.32 -5.13 0.05
N MET A 41 -1.48 -4.38 1.16
CA MET A 41 -2.17 -4.87 2.35
C MET A 41 -3.61 -5.28 2.07
N LEU A 42 -4.33 -4.54 1.22
CA LEU A 42 -5.71 -4.86 0.84
C LEU A 42 -5.80 -6.12 -0.05
N GLU A 43 -4.92 -6.26 -1.03
CA GLU A 43 -4.83 -7.48 -1.84
C GLU A 43 -4.54 -8.71 -0.96
N ALA A 44 -3.57 -8.58 -0.07
CA ALA A 44 -3.23 -9.61 0.91
C ALA A 44 -4.39 -9.90 1.86
N TYR A 45 -5.12 -8.88 2.32
CA TYR A 45 -6.29 -9.04 3.19
C TYR A 45 -7.37 -9.89 2.53
N ILE A 46 -7.80 -9.53 1.31
CA ILE A 46 -8.84 -10.24 0.56
C ILE A 46 -8.44 -11.72 0.42
N ALA A 47 -7.24 -11.99 -0.09
CA ALA A 47 -6.76 -13.36 -0.25
C ALA A 47 -6.68 -14.12 1.07
N THR A 48 -6.18 -13.49 2.15
CA THR A 48 -6.05 -14.13 3.46
C THR A 48 -7.42 -14.48 4.06
N THR A 49 -8.43 -13.61 3.91
CA THR A 49 -9.81 -13.89 4.35
C THR A 49 -10.46 -15.04 3.58
N GLU A 50 -10.01 -15.29 2.35
CA GLU A 50 -10.40 -16.45 1.54
C GLU A 50 -9.51 -17.69 1.78
N ASN A 51 -8.65 -17.64 2.80
CA ASN A 51 -7.69 -18.69 3.15
C ASN A 51 -6.71 -19.02 2.00
N ARG A 52 -6.36 -18.01 1.20
CA ARG A 52 -5.40 -18.07 0.10
C ARG A 52 -4.16 -17.23 0.40
N CYS A 53 -3.09 -17.53 -0.33
CA CYS A 53 -1.88 -16.71 -0.42
C CYS A 53 -1.93 -15.81 -1.64
N VAL A 54 -1.23 -14.68 -1.59
CA VAL A 54 -0.96 -13.83 -2.76
C VAL A 54 0.45 -14.08 -3.25
N ASP A 55 0.60 -14.43 -4.53
CA ASP A 55 1.89 -14.50 -5.19
C ASP A 55 2.43 -13.09 -5.47
N LEU A 56 3.70 -12.84 -5.14
CA LEU A 56 4.29 -11.50 -5.34
C LEU A 56 4.31 -11.06 -6.81
N SER A 57 4.31 -11.99 -7.76
CA SER A 57 4.21 -11.67 -9.19
C SER A 57 2.83 -11.14 -9.59
N ASP A 58 1.77 -11.56 -8.89
CA ASP A 58 0.41 -11.17 -9.24
C ASP A 58 0.20 -9.71 -8.81
N LEU A 59 0.80 -9.33 -7.67
CA LEU A 59 0.85 -7.96 -7.17
C LEU A 59 1.54 -6.97 -8.13
N GLU A 60 2.45 -7.40 -9.01
CA GLU A 60 3.08 -6.50 -9.99
C GLU A 60 2.04 -5.90 -10.93
N SER A 61 1.12 -6.74 -11.41
CA SER A 61 0.00 -6.35 -12.26
C SER A 61 -1.02 -5.53 -11.48
N GLU A 62 -1.47 -6.02 -10.32
CA GLU A 62 -2.54 -5.36 -9.55
C GLU A 62 -2.14 -3.98 -9.02
N LEU A 63 -0.88 -3.82 -8.58
CA LEU A 63 -0.39 -2.53 -8.08
C LEU A 63 0.09 -1.60 -9.20
N CYS A 64 0.21 -2.09 -10.45
CA CYS A 64 0.88 -1.38 -11.54
C CYS A 64 2.29 -0.89 -11.12
N ARG A 65 3.09 -1.77 -10.53
CA ARG A 65 4.44 -1.46 -10.03
C ARG A 65 5.47 -2.52 -10.45
N PRO A 66 6.74 -2.14 -10.67
CA PRO A 66 7.80 -3.10 -10.97
C PRO A 66 8.00 -4.14 -9.86
N ALA A 67 8.40 -5.36 -10.24
CA ALA A 67 8.76 -6.47 -9.33
C ALA A 67 9.62 -6.05 -8.14
N SER A 68 10.64 -5.22 -8.37
CA SER A 68 11.57 -4.77 -7.33
C SER A 68 10.89 -3.87 -6.28
N VAL A 69 9.89 -3.08 -6.69
CA VAL A 69 9.10 -2.26 -5.78
C VAL A 69 8.17 -3.14 -4.95
N VAL A 70 7.46 -4.07 -5.58
CA VAL A 70 6.56 -5.02 -4.90
C VAL A 70 7.33 -5.87 -3.89
N ALA A 71 8.47 -6.46 -4.30
CA ALA A 71 9.32 -7.26 -3.42
C ALA A 71 9.86 -6.46 -2.24
N ARG A 72 10.28 -5.21 -2.47
CA ARG A 72 10.75 -4.31 -1.39
C ARG A 72 9.62 -4.00 -0.40
N LEU A 73 8.42 -3.68 -0.87
CA LEU A 73 7.29 -3.38 -0.01
C LEU A 73 6.87 -4.61 0.80
N ALA A 74 6.79 -5.78 0.17
CA ALA A 74 6.51 -7.03 0.85
C ALA A 74 7.55 -7.34 1.93
N ALA A 75 8.85 -7.12 1.65
CA ALA A 75 9.91 -7.33 2.64
C ALA A 75 9.81 -6.37 3.83
N ILE A 76 9.47 -5.09 3.60
CA ILE A 76 9.24 -4.13 4.70
C ILE A 76 8.03 -4.57 5.53
N LEU A 77 6.90 -4.87 4.91
CA LEU A 77 5.68 -5.28 5.61
C LEU A 77 5.85 -6.61 6.37
N GLU A 78 6.67 -7.53 5.85
CA GLU A 78 7.07 -8.76 6.54
C GLU A 78 7.94 -8.45 7.78
N ALA A 79 8.94 -7.58 7.64
CA ALA A 79 9.81 -7.18 8.75
C ALA A 79 9.05 -6.48 9.89
N GLU A 80 8.00 -5.74 9.55
CA GLU A 80 7.11 -5.06 10.50
C GLU A 80 5.98 -5.97 11.06
N GLY A 81 5.93 -7.24 10.63
CA GLY A 81 4.98 -8.23 11.14
C GLY A 81 3.57 -8.15 10.54
N TYR A 82 3.39 -7.42 9.45
CA TYR A 82 2.11 -7.35 8.74
C TYR A 82 1.90 -8.54 7.81
N LEU A 83 2.97 -9.03 7.18
CA LEU A 83 2.94 -10.17 6.28
C LEU A 83 3.73 -11.35 6.85
N GLU A 84 3.32 -12.55 6.47
CA GLU A 84 4.09 -13.77 6.65
C GLU A 84 4.17 -14.56 5.34
N ARG A 85 5.28 -15.28 5.16
CA ARG A 85 5.47 -16.17 4.01
C ARG A 85 4.51 -17.35 4.09
N CYS A 86 3.99 -17.75 2.94
CA CYS A 86 3.17 -18.94 2.84
C CYS A 86 3.46 -19.71 1.55
N ARG A 87 2.90 -20.91 1.43
CA ARG A 87 3.14 -21.75 0.24
C ARG A 87 2.42 -21.16 -0.96
N SER A 88 3.19 -20.85 -1.99
CA SER A 88 2.66 -20.51 -3.31
C SER A 88 1.93 -21.71 -3.89
N HIS A 89 0.87 -21.45 -4.66
CA HIS A 89 0.22 -22.45 -5.51
C HIS A 89 0.94 -22.61 -6.86
N LYS A 90 1.93 -21.77 -7.17
CA LYS A 90 2.66 -21.75 -8.43
C LYS A 90 4.10 -22.27 -8.24
N VAL A 91 4.58 -23.03 -9.22
CA VAL A 91 5.84 -23.79 -9.14
C VAL A 91 7.10 -22.92 -9.31
N GLN A 92 6.99 -21.68 -9.82
CA GLN A 92 8.16 -20.86 -10.22
C GLN A 92 8.14 -19.40 -9.70
N HIS A 93 7.67 -19.13 -8.48
CA HIS A 93 7.49 -17.73 -8.06
C HIS A 93 8.38 -17.26 -6.91
N ILE A 94 8.61 -15.94 -6.92
CA ILE A 94 9.49 -15.12 -6.07
C ILE A 94 9.07 -15.14 -4.58
N GLY A 95 7.98 -15.86 -4.27
CA GLY A 95 7.41 -16.05 -2.94
C GLY A 95 5.93 -15.70 -2.93
N ALA A 96 5.21 -16.27 -1.98
CA ALA A 96 3.82 -15.90 -1.69
C ALA A 96 3.70 -15.45 -0.24
N VAL A 97 2.78 -14.51 0.01
CA VAL A 97 2.57 -13.89 1.30
C VAL A 97 1.09 -13.88 1.66
N LYS A 98 0.81 -13.80 2.96
CA LYS A 98 -0.52 -13.56 3.53
C LYS A 98 -0.40 -12.64 4.74
N LEU A 99 -1.50 -12.06 5.19
CA LEU A 99 -1.51 -11.26 6.40
C LEU A 99 -1.32 -12.13 7.64
N THR A 100 -0.64 -11.58 8.65
CA THR A 100 -0.66 -12.15 10.00
C THR A 100 -2.03 -11.90 10.65
N SER A 101 -2.38 -12.67 11.68
CA SER A 101 -3.65 -12.48 12.40
C SER A 101 -3.79 -11.07 13.01
N ASN A 102 -2.67 -10.50 13.49
CA ASN A 102 -2.66 -9.14 14.02
C ASN A 102 -2.91 -8.10 12.91
N ALA A 103 -2.35 -8.32 11.73
CA ALA A 103 -2.51 -7.45 10.58
C ALA A 103 -3.94 -7.47 10.02
N ILE A 104 -4.63 -8.61 10.08
CA ILE A 104 -6.06 -8.72 9.73
C ILE A 104 -6.89 -7.79 10.62
N ALA A 105 -6.76 -7.93 11.94
CA ALA A 105 -7.49 -7.10 12.90
C ALA A 105 -7.18 -5.60 12.73
N TRP A 106 -5.92 -5.28 12.44
CA TRP A 106 -5.51 -3.90 12.16
C TRP A 106 -6.13 -3.35 10.85
N CYS A 107 -6.18 -4.17 9.79
CA CYS A 107 -6.85 -3.80 8.52
C CYS A 107 -8.35 -3.53 8.73
N GLU A 108 -9.04 -4.36 9.50
CA GLU A 108 -10.46 -4.19 9.83
C GLU A 108 -10.71 -2.86 10.54
N GLN A 109 -9.92 -2.52 11.56
CA GLN A 109 -10.00 -1.22 12.26
C GLN A 109 -9.81 -0.04 11.32
N CYS A 110 -8.86 -0.13 10.38
CA CYS A 110 -8.61 0.91 9.38
C CYS A 110 -9.81 1.07 8.42
N LEU A 111 -10.42 -0.03 8.00
CA LEU A 111 -11.59 -0.03 7.12
C LEU A 111 -12.83 0.55 7.81
N GLU A 112 -13.09 0.16 9.06
CA GLU A 112 -14.19 0.69 9.88
C GLU A 112 -14.05 2.20 10.08
N PHE A 113 -12.86 2.68 10.45
CA PHE A 113 -12.60 4.10 10.62
C PHE A 113 -12.87 4.89 9.33
N LYS A 114 -12.46 4.37 8.16
CA LYS A 114 -12.73 4.96 6.84
C LYS A 114 -14.22 4.95 6.46
N HIS A 115 -14.99 3.96 6.91
CA HIS A 115 -16.44 3.93 6.70
C HIS A 115 -17.19 4.90 7.62
N GLY A 116 -16.77 5.03 8.88
CA GLY A 116 -17.35 5.96 9.86
C GLY A 116 -17.16 7.43 9.48
N LYS A 117 -15.97 7.81 8.97
CA LYS A 117 -15.73 9.20 8.52
C LYS A 117 -16.55 9.63 7.31
N ARG A 118 -16.82 8.72 6.36
CA ARG A 118 -17.67 9.01 5.19
C ARG A 118 -19.15 9.26 5.55
N HIS A 119 -19.62 8.76 6.69
CA HIS A 119 -20.97 9.06 7.19
C HIS A 119 -21.04 10.37 7.99
N GLY A 120 -19.93 10.89 8.49
CA GLY A 120 -19.89 12.14 9.28
C GLY A 120 -19.64 13.42 8.47
N GLU A 121 -19.52 13.33 7.14
CA GLU A 121 -19.36 14.48 6.22
C GLU A 121 -20.66 14.82 5.45
N LEU A 122 -21.78 14.16 5.79
CA LEU A 122 -23.11 14.43 5.19
C LEU A 122 -24.14 15.05 6.17
N ASP A 123 -23.72 15.41 7.38
CA ASP A 123 -24.56 16.13 8.37
C ASP A 123 -24.03 17.55 8.64
#